data_AF-R7UVF4-F1
#
_entry.id   AF-R7UVF4-F1
#
_cell.length_a   1.000
_cell.length_b   1.000
_cell.length_c   1.000
_cell.angle_alpha   90.00
_cell.angle_beta   90.00
_cell.angle_gamma   90.00
#
_symmetry.space_group_name_H-M   'P 1'
#
loop_
_entity.id
_entity.type
_entity.pdbx_description
1 polymer ?
#
loop_
_entity_poly.entity_id
_entity_poly.type
_entity_poly.pdbx_seq_one_letter_code
_entity_poly.pdbx_strand_id
1 'polypeptide(L)'
;MWSFPDSYCLVRCKNSPPVKNATLTDRLCAYGEHNIGKRCDSQCLPGYHVVGQGHGDRANSLECTEEGTWRGPSCVPVQCPPLSAALIGLYSCTNGRNAGSFCTIKCPKPSTTVTKLECLTSGQWSRDPGTCVFSTEPCPTLLNTRELLFNCPNPSPVGSTCSVQCVSYDRIPVLSAAPNQDTQGGDSRERIDLVTCISSQQWFPAVADIQCLDRCQEEFTSDGYCDAVNNHAHCQWDGGDCCPSTVDGGVVRPFPSQCTHECTCVDPTAEENRRRNRVRRHHGADHVRPLRNV
;
A
#
# COMPACT_ATOMS: atom_id res chain seq x y z
N MET A 1 -6.56 10.07 63.19
CA MET A 1 -6.89 9.47 61.88
C MET A 1 -6.19 10.32 60.82
N TRP A 2 -5.07 9.85 60.29
CA TRP A 2 -4.45 10.45 59.10
C TRP A 2 -4.97 9.67 57.89
N SER A 3 -5.60 10.35 56.94
CA SER A 3 -5.88 9.80 55.61
C SER A 3 -4.63 9.97 54.75
N PHE A 4 -4.12 8.89 54.17
CA PHE A 4 -3.16 8.97 53.07
C PHE A 4 -3.79 9.77 51.92
N PRO A 5 -3.07 10.69 51.26
CA PRO A 5 -3.54 11.20 49.98
C PRO A 5 -3.44 10.05 48.98
N ASP A 6 -4.58 9.65 48.40
CA ASP A 6 -4.60 8.72 47.27
C ASP A 6 -3.91 9.40 46.09
N SER A 7 -2.62 9.12 45.90
CA SER A 7 -1.90 9.53 44.70
C SER A 7 -2.19 8.50 43.60
N TYR A 8 -3.22 8.74 42.80
CA TYR A 8 -3.46 7.97 41.58
C TYR A 8 -2.63 8.56 40.44
N CYS A 9 -1.91 7.70 39.71
CA CYS A 9 -1.21 8.11 38.49
C CYS A 9 -2.24 8.37 37.39
N LEU A 10 -2.53 9.65 37.13
CA LEU A 10 -3.30 10.03 35.95
C LEU A 10 -2.39 9.93 34.72
N VAL A 11 -2.66 8.95 33.87
CA VAL A 11 -2.05 8.92 32.53
C VAL A 11 -2.68 10.04 31.70
N ARG A 12 -1.84 10.90 31.14
CA ARG A 12 -2.25 12.06 30.33
C ARG A 12 -1.35 12.16 29.12
N CYS A 13 -1.91 12.56 28.00
CA CYS A 13 -1.11 12.87 26.82
C CYS A 13 -0.50 14.26 26.95
N LYS A 14 0.75 14.42 26.50
CA LYS A 14 1.33 15.74 26.25
C LYS A 14 0.67 16.39 25.04
N ASN A 15 1.17 17.55 24.62
CA ASN A 15 0.76 18.21 23.39
C ASN A 15 0.73 17.24 22.20
N SER A 16 -0.27 17.44 21.34
CA SER A 16 -0.47 16.62 20.15
C SER A 16 0.74 16.73 19.23
N PRO A 17 1.29 15.60 18.74
CA PRO A 17 2.41 15.62 17.83
C PRO A 17 1.99 16.25 16.50
N PRO A 18 2.89 16.97 15.81
CA PRO A 18 2.59 17.51 14.50
C PRO A 18 2.31 16.36 13.51
N VAL A 19 1.08 16.31 12.99
CA VAL A 19 0.71 15.37 11.94
C VAL A 19 1.38 15.82 10.63
N LYS A 20 2.15 14.91 10.01
CA LYS A 20 2.84 15.21 8.75
C LYS A 20 1.81 15.53 7.67
N ASN A 21 2.06 16.59 6.90
CA ASN A 21 1.19 17.07 5.83
C ASN A 21 -0.23 17.44 6.31
N ALA A 22 -0.35 17.94 7.53
CA ALA A 22 -1.59 18.48 8.07
C ALA A 22 -1.33 19.75 8.88
N THR A 23 -2.38 20.54 9.07
CA THR A 23 -2.40 21.71 9.96
C THR A 23 -3.31 21.42 11.14
N LEU A 24 -2.82 21.59 12.35
CA LEU A 24 -3.62 21.41 13.56
C LEU A 24 -4.71 22.49 13.62
N THR A 25 -5.96 22.05 13.75
CA THR A 25 -7.12 22.93 13.82
C THR A 25 -7.41 23.32 15.27
N ASP A 26 -7.34 22.34 16.19
CA ASP A 26 -7.49 22.60 17.63
C ASP A 26 -6.17 23.13 18.23
N ARG A 27 -6.07 24.46 18.38
CA ARG A 27 -4.89 25.10 18.97
C ARG A 27 -4.67 24.76 20.44
N LEU A 28 -5.72 24.32 21.16
CA LEU A 28 -5.58 23.89 22.56
C LEU A 28 -4.75 22.62 22.65
N CYS A 29 -4.76 21.80 21.61
CA CYS A 29 -3.96 20.58 21.53
C CYS A 29 -2.46 20.82 21.29
N ALA A 30 -2.06 22.05 20.94
CA ALA A 30 -0.66 22.37 20.71
C ALA A 30 0.16 22.50 22.02
N TYR A 31 -0.52 22.66 23.16
CA TYR A 31 0.12 22.95 24.44
C TYR A 31 -0.61 22.29 25.61
N GLY A 32 0.13 21.93 26.66
CA GLY A 32 -0.42 21.40 27.90
C GLY A 32 -0.58 19.88 27.93
N GLU A 33 -1.33 19.42 28.92
CA GLU A 33 -1.64 18.00 29.15
C GLU A 33 -3.13 17.74 28.89
N HIS A 34 -3.41 16.58 28.29
CA HIS A 34 -4.73 16.19 27.84
C HIS A 34 -5.16 14.87 28.49
N ASN A 35 -6.42 14.80 28.89
CA ASN A 35 -6.99 13.58 29.47
C ASN A 35 -7.19 12.51 28.39
N ILE A 36 -7.22 11.24 28.81
CA ILE A 36 -7.56 10.09 27.95
C ILE A 36 -8.91 10.34 27.26
N GLY A 37 -9.01 9.96 25.99
CA GLY A 37 -10.19 10.18 25.14
C GLY A 37 -10.31 11.60 24.58
N LYS A 38 -9.43 12.55 24.94
CA LYS A 38 -9.38 13.85 24.28
C LYS A 38 -9.01 13.66 22.81
N ARG A 39 -9.85 14.19 21.93
CA ARG A 39 -9.60 14.29 20.50
C ARG A 39 -9.02 15.64 20.10
N CYS A 40 -8.08 15.59 19.16
CA CYS A 40 -7.37 16.73 18.59
C CYS A 40 -7.49 16.70 17.08
N ASP A 41 -8.25 17.66 16.57
CA ASP A 41 -8.56 17.75 15.15
C ASP A 41 -7.47 18.51 14.38
N SER A 42 -7.16 17.96 13.20
CA SER A 42 -6.21 18.47 12.24
C SER A 42 -6.80 18.36 10.84
N GLN A 43 -6.35 19.24 9.94
CA GLN A 43 -6.78 19.24 8.56
C GLN A 43 -5.61 18.87 7.66
N CYS A 44 -5.73 17.79 6.88
CA CYS A 44 -4.72 17.41 5.88
C CYS A 44 -4.53 18.56 4.87
N LEU A 45 -3.30 18.81 4.44
CA LEU A 45 -2.94 19.82 3.45
C LEU A 45 -3.59 19.53 2.08
N PRO A 46 -3.76 20.53 1.19
CA PRO A 46 -4.27 20.27 -0.15
C PRO A 46 -3.39 19.25 -0.89
N GLY A 47 -4.01 18.27 -1.55
CA GLY A 47 -3.31 17.14 -2.17
C GLY A 47 -2.99 15.99 -1.21
N TYR A 48 -3.48 16.03 0.04
CA TYR A 48 -3.42 14.93 1.00
C TYR A 48 -4.81 14.64 1.57
N HIS A 49 -5.05 13.38 1.94
CA HIS A 49 -6.29 12.91 2.54
C HIS A 49 -6.00 11.94 3.70
N VAL A 50 -7.01 11.67 4.51
CA VAL A 50 -6.91 10.72 5.62
C VAL A 50 -6.86 9.30 5.05
N VAL A 51 -5.87 8.51 5.48
CA VAL A 51 -5.77 7.09 5.09
C VAL A 51 -7.00 6.31 5.53
N GLY A 52 -7.49 5.40 4.68
CA GLY A 52 -8.71 4.62 4.95
C GLY A 52 -10.03 5.39 4.73
N GLN A 53 -9.97 6.67 4.35
CA GLN A 53 -11.13 7.49 4.01
C GLN A 53 -11.09 7.96 2.54
N GLY A 54 -12.18 8.57 2.06
CA GLY A 54 -12.26 9.06 0.69
C GLY A 54 -11.27 10.19 0.42
N HIS A 55 -10.89 10.39 -0.85
CA HIS A 55 -9.94 11.46 -1.22
C HIS A 55 -10.42 12.88 -0.86
N GLY A 56 -11.73 13.07 -0.65
CA GLY A 56 -12.31 14.32 -0.17
C GLY A 56 -12.17 14.54 1.34
N ASP A 57 -11.90 13.49 2.11
CA ASP A 57 -11.87 13.54 3.56
C ASP A 57 -10.49 14.00 4.04
N ARG A 58 -10.47 15.25 4.52
CA ARG A 58 -9.27 15.94 5.01
C ARG A 58 -9.30 16.20 6.51
N ALA A 59 -10.40 15.85 7.19
CA ALA A 59 -10.56 16.02 8.63
C ALA A 59 -9.95 14.82 9.34
N ASN A 60 -8.82 15.04 10.01
CA ASN A 60 -8.06 14.02 10.73
C ASN A 60 -8.16 14.28 12.23
N SER A 61 -8.49 13.26 13.03
CA SER A 61 -8.57 13.38 14.49
C SER A 61 -7.62 12.39 15.15
N LEU A 62 -6.73 12.89 16.00
CA LEU A 62 -5.95 12.06 16.92
C LEU A 62 -6.64 11.96 18.27
N GLU A 63 -6.56 10.80 18.91
CA GLU A 63 -7.13 10.52 20.22
C GLU A 63 -6.04 10.14 21.22
N CYS A 64 -6.15 10.68 22.44
CA CYS A 64 -5.29 10.32 23.55
C CYS A 64 -5.68 8.95 24.14
N THR A 65 -4.76 7.99 24.11
CA THR A 65 -4.98 6.61 24.58
C THR A 65 -4.70 6.43 26.07
N GLU A 66 -5.11 5.28 26.61
CA GLU A 66 -4.81 4.87 28.00
C GLU A 66 -3.31 4.73 28.30
N GLU A 67 -2.49 4.60 27.25
CA GLU A 67 -1.02 4.56 27.34
C GLU A 67 -0.39 5.97 27.43
N GLY A 68 -1.20 7.04 27.35
CA GLY A 68 -0.71 8.42 27.31
C GLY A 68 -0.08 8.79 25.97
N THR A 69 -0.43 8.07 24.90
CA THR A 69 0.06 8.30 23.55
C THR A 69 -1.07 8.76 22.63
N TRP A 70 -0.72 9.45 21.55
CA TRP A 70 -1.68 9.86 20.53
C TRP A 70 -1.80 8.78 19.46
N ARG A 71 -3.03 8.32 19.20
CA ARG A 71 -3.37 7.36 18.15
C ARG A 71 -4.36 7.98 17.17
N GLY A 72 -4.24 7.64 15.90
CA GLY A 72 -5.17 8.07 14.87
C GLY A 72 -4.50 8.14 13.49
N PRO A 73 -5.31 8.35 12.43
CA PRO A 73 -4.84 8.16 11.08
C PRO A 73 -3.83 9.23 10.65
N SER A 74 -3.17 8.94 9.53
CA SER A 74 -2.16 9.81 8.92
C SER A 74 -2.65 10.38 7.60
N CYS A 75 -2.16 11.56 7.25
CA CYS A 75 -2.42 12.18 5.95
C CYS A 75 -1.50 11.61 4.86
N VAL A 76 -2.07 10.90 3.89
CA VAL A 76 -1.39 10.31 2.73
C VAL A 76 -1.65 11.15 1.47
N PRO A 77 -0.72 11.19 0.50
CA PRO A 77 -0.94 11.97 -0.72
C PRO A 77 -2.14 11.43 -1.49
N VAL A 78 -2.96 12.32 -2.04
CA VAL A 78 -3.99 11.97 -3.02
C VAL A 78 -3.30 11.39 -4.25
N GLN A 79 -3.83 10.28 -4.75
CA GLN A 79 -3.28 9.59 -5.92
C GLN A 79 -4.31 9.52 -7.04
N CYS A 80 -3.85 9.73 -8.27
CA CYS A 80 -4.68 9.52 -9.44
C CYS A 80 -4.75 8.03 -9.82
N PRO A 81 -5.84 7.62 -10.52
CA PRO A 81 -6.02 6.25 -10.97
C PRO A 81 -4.80 5.73 -11.76
N PRO A 82 -4.50 4.42 -11.65
CA PRO A 82 -3.50 3.78 -12.50
C PRO A 82 -3.79 4.07 -13.98
N LEU A 83 -2.74 4.43 -14.73
CA LEU A 83 -2.81 4.47 -16.19
C LEU A 83 -2.89 3.03 -16.72
N SER A 84 -3.49 2.85 -17.90
CA SER A 84 -3.61 1.54 -18.55
C SER A 84 -2.27 0.82 -18.57
N ALA A 85 -2.27 -0.46 -18.18
CA ALA A 85 -1.08 -1.30 -18.21
C ALA A 85 -0.47 -1.38 -19.63
N ALA A 86 -1.29 -1.24 -20.69
CA ALA A 86 -0.82 -1.17 -22.07
C ALA A 86 0.21 -0.06 -22.32
N LEU A 87 0.13 1.05 -21.56
CA LEU A 87 1.01 2.21 -21.68
C LEU A 87 2.30 2.08 -20.87
N ILE A 88 2.49 0.99 -20.11
CA ILE A 88 3.74 0.77 -19.37
C ILE A 88 4.92 0.83 -20.35
N GLY A 89 5.93 1.62 -19.99
CA GLY A 89 7.10 1.93 -20.82
C GLY A 89 6.95 3.17 -21.72
N LEU A 90 5.74 3.71 -21.92
CA LEU A 90 5.50 4.89 -22.76
C LEU A 90 5.32 6.19 -21.98
N TYR A 91 5.09 6.10 -20.67
CA TYR A 91 4.88 7.28 -19.83
C TYR A 91 5.94 7.40 -18.74
N SER A 92 6.22 8.64 -18.37
CA SER A 92 7.10 8.98 -17.25
C SER A 92 6.46 10.09 -16.44
N CYS A 93 6.49 9.97 -15.11
CA CYS A 93 5.87 10.91 -14.19
C CYS A 93 6.90 11.49 -13.23
N THR A 94 6.75 12.76 -12.86
CA THR A 94 7.70 13.45 -11.96
C THR A 94 7.65 12.94 -10.53
N ASN A 95 6.47 12.58 -10.02
CA ASN A 95 6.28 12.07 -8.65
C ASN A 95 5.23 10.94 -8.60
N GLY A 96 5.42 9.93 -9.45
CA GLY A 96 4.47 8.83 -9.59
C GLY A 96 3.07 9.33 -9.96
N ARG A 97 2.05 8.82 -9.30
CA ARG A 97 0.65 9.25 -9.49
C ARG A 97 0.14 10.19 -8.40
N ASN A 98 1.02 10.80 -7.60
CA ASN A 98 0.62 11.68 -6.51
C ASN A 98 0.09 13.01 -7.05
N ALA A 99 -0.79 13.68 -6.30
CA ALA A 99 -1.30 15.00 -6.64
C ALA A 99 -0.15 16.01 -6.88
N GLY A 100 -0.29 16.81 -7.93
CA GLY A 100 0.74 17.71 -8.45
C GLY A 100 1.80 17.03 -9.34
N SER A 101 1.74 15.71 -9.55
CA SER A 101 2.62 15.00 -10.48
C SER A 101 2.26 15.30 -11.93
N PHE A 102 3.28 15.51 -12.76
CA PHE A 102 3.12 15.66 -14.22
C PHE A 102 3.62 14.39 -14.91
N CYS A 103 2.74 13.74 -15.66
CA CYS A 103 3.03 12.56 -16.45
C CYS A 103 3.07 12.92 -17.95
N THR A 104 4.12 12.51 -18.65
CA THR A 104 4.21 12.65 -20.11
C THR A 104 4.14 11.28 -20.75
N ILE A 105 3.11 11.04 -21.55
CA ILE A 105 2.90 9.84 -22.36
C ILE A 105 3.40 10.14 -23.77
N LYS A 106 4.29 9.30 -24.31
CA LYS A 106 4.81 9.41 -25.67
C LYS A 106 4.42 8.17 -26.47
N CYS A 107 3.44 8.31 -27.37
CA CYS A 107 3.03 7.19 -28.21
C CYS A 107 4.04 6.94 -29.35
N PRO A 108 4.34 5.67 -29.68
CA PRO A 108 5.12 5.34 -30.86
C PRO A 108 4.34 5.61 -32.16
N LYS A 109 5.00 5.44 -33.31
CA LYS A 109 4.33 5.42 -34.62
C LYS A 109 3.27 4.30 -34.64
N PRO A 110 2.10 4.49 -35.28
CA PRO A 110 1.74 5.60 -36.17
C PRO A 110 1.19 6.85 -35.47
N SER A 111 0.82 6.79 -34.19
CA SER A 111 0.16 7.92 -33.49
C SER A 111 1.11 9.10 -33.25
N THR A 112 2.34 8.85 -32.78
CA THR A 112 3.35 9.88 -32.44
C THR A 112 2.88 11.01 -31.51
N THR A 113 1.74 10.84 -30.83
CA THR A 113 1.17 11.84 -29.92
C THR A 113 1.97 11.94 -28.62
N VAL A 114 2.04 13.15 -28.08
CA VAL A 114 2.62 13.42 -26.77
C VAL A 114 1.54 14.04 -25.89
N THR A 115 1.09 13.28 -24.88
CA THR A 115 0.06 13.72 -23.93
C THR A 115 0.72 14.09 -22.61
N LYS A 116 0.43 15.29 -22.11
CA LYS A 116 0.82 15.73 -20.76
C LYS A 116 -0.39 15.70 -19.85
N LEU A 117 -0.26 14.97 -18.75
CA LEU A 117 -1.27 14.84 -17.70
C LEU A 117 -0.74 15.46 -16.40
N GLU A 118 -1.62 16.16 -15.70
CA GLU A 118 -1.40 16.57 -14.31
C GLU A 118 -2.34 15.78 -13.41
N CYS A 119 -1.82 15.25 -12.30
CA CYS A 119 -2.67 14.65 -11.27
C CYS A 119 -3.22 15.75 -10.36
N LEU A 120 -4.53 16.00 -10.43
CA LEU A 120 -5.18 17.06 -9.67
C LEU A 120 -5.33 16.67 -8.20
N THR A 121 -5.48 17.67 -7.32
CA THR A 121 -5.76 17.46 -5.90
C THR A 121 -7.10 16.78 -5.62
N SER A 122 -7.97 16.68 -6.63
CA SER A 122 -9.21 15.89 -6.58
C SER A 122 -9.00 14.38 -6.76
N GLY A 123 -7.78 13.94 -7.10
CA GLY A 123 -7.51 12.55 -7.45
C GLY A 123 -7.88 12.18 -8.89
N GLN A 124 -8.14 13.17 -9.75
CA GLN A 124 -8.43 12.95 -11.18
C GLN A 124 -7.29 13.46 -12.06
N TRP A 125 -7.09 12.81 -13.20
CA TRP A 125 -6.18 13.32 -14.22
C TRP A 125 -6.78 14.57 -14.88
N SER A 126 -5.92 15.55 -15.20
CA SER A 126 -6.32 16.83 -15.82
C SER A 126 -7.06 16.71 -17.16
N ARG A 127 -6.90 15.57 -17.82
CA ARG A 127 -7.50 15.23 -19.11
C ARG A 127 -7.42 13.71 -19.30
N ASP A 128 -8.12 13.21 -20.31
CA ASP A 128 -8.03 11.81 -20.71
C ASP A 128 -6.58 11.45 -21.12
N PRO A 129 -6.03 10.31 -20.65
CA PRO A 129 -4.71 9.83 -21.05
C PRO A 129 -4.54 9.62 -22.56
N GLY A 130 -5.64 9.42 -23.28
CA GLY A 130 -5.66 9.07 -24.69
C GLY A 130 -5.31 7.61 -24.93
N THR A 131 -5.57 7.17 -26.16
CA THR A 131 -5.18 5.84 -26.63
C THR A 131 -3.99 5.97 -27.59
N CYS A 132 -2.99 5.10 -27.42
CA CYS A 132 -1.96 4.95 -28.43
C CYS A 132 -2.44 3.92 -29.47
N VAL A 133 -2.18 4.19 -30.75
CA VAL A 133 -2.28 3.19 -31.81
C VAL A 133 -0.94 2.46 -31.86
N PHE A 134 -0.98 1.15 -31.67
CA PHE A 134 0.20 0.29 -31.68
C PHE A 134 0.34 -0.42 -33.04
N SER A 135 1.53 -0.96 -33.33
CA SER A 135 1.71 -1.86 -34.47
C SER A 135 0.84 -3.10 -34.32
N THR A 136 0.57 -3.80 -35.42
CA THR A 136 -0.23 -5.03 -35.44
C THR A 136 0.49 -6.26 -34.89
N GLU A 137 1.70 -6.10 -34.35
CA GLU A 137 2.49 -7.20 -33.80
C GLU A 137 1.96 -7.61 -32.43
N PRO A 138 1.54 -8.88 -32.26
CA PRO A 138 1.03 -9.35 -30.98
C PRO A 138 2.15 -9.71 -29.99
N CYS A 139 1.82 -9.75 -28.71
CA CYS A 139 2.67 -10.36 -27.70
C CYS A 139 2.86 -11.88 -27.95
N PRO A 140 3.95 -12.47 -27.42
CA PRO A 140 4.18 -13.91 -27.52
C PRO A 140 3.00 -14.72 -26.99
N THR A 141 2.60 -15.76 -27.72
CA THR A 141 1.56 -16.69 -27.26
C THR A 141 2.02 -17.40 -26.00
N LEU A 142 1.26 -17.25 -24.92
CA LEU A 142 1.50 -17.98 -23.68
C LEU A 142 0.98 -19.42 -23.83
N LEU A 143 1.80 -20.38 -23.40
CA LEU A 143 1.44 -21.79 -23.39
C LEU A 143 1.20 -22.23 -21.95
N ASN A 144 0.17 -23.05 -21.75
CA ASN A 144 -0.12 -23.67 -20.46
C ASN A 144 1.09 -24.47 -19.98
N THR A 145 1.37 -24.37 -18.69
CA THR A 145 2.42 -25.11 -18.02
C THR A 145 1.80 -26.17 -17.09
N ARG A 146 2.62 -26.87 -16.31
CA ARG A 146 2.13 -27.81 -15.29
C ARG A 146 1.48 -27.11 -14.09
N GLU A 147 1.81 -25.84 -13.87
CA GLU A 147 1.37 -25.08 -12.69
C GLU A 147 0.39 -23.97 -13.05
N LEU A 148 0.54 -23.37 -14.23
CA LEU A 148 -0.24 -22.22 -14.69
C LEU A 148 -1.02 -22.53 -15.96
N LEU A 149 -2.28 -22.10 -15.96
CA LEU A 149 -3.18 -22.05 -17.09
C LEU A 149 -3.32 -20.60 -17.57
N PHE A 150 -3.22 -20.41 -18.88
CA PHE A 150 -3.36 -19.13 -19.53
C PHE A 150 -4.55 -19.19 -20.49
N ASN A 151 -5.45 -18.22 -20.37
CA ASN A 151 -6.53 -18.02 -21.32
C ASN A 151 -6.43 -16.60 -21.89
N CYS A 152 -5.79 -16.54 -23.07
CA CYS A 152 -5.43 -15.31 -23.77
C CYS A 152 -6.15 -15.22 -25.13
N PRO A 153 -6.42 -14.00 -25.63
CA PRO A 153 -6.80 -13.78 -27.02
C PRO A 153 -5.72 -14.26 -28.00
N ASN A 154 -6.11 -14.77 -29.17
CA ASN A 154 -5.18 -15.13 -30.24
C ASN A 154 -5.66 -14.54 -31.58
N PRO A 155 -4.95 -13.56 -32.17
CA PRO A 155 -3.70 -12.93 -31.70
C PRO A 155 -3.91 -12.05 -30.45
N SER A 156 -2.85 -11.80 -29.69
CA SER A 156 -2.83 -10.92 -28.50
C SER A 156 -2.19 -9.55 -28.83
N PRO A 157 -2.90 -8.60 -29.45
CA PRO A 157 -2.37 -7.25 -29.69
C PRO A 157 -2.09 -6.49 -28.37
N VAL A 158 -1.27 -5.44 -28.43
CA VAL A 158 -1.00 -4.56 -27.27
C VAL A 158 -2.30 -4.06 -26.63
N GLY A 159 -2.35 -4.14 -25.30
CA GLY A 159 -3.53 -3.87 -24.49
C GLY A 159 -4.43 -5.09 -24.24
N SER A 160 -4.19 -6.22 -24.92
CA SER A 160 -4.89 -7.47 -24.62
C SER A 160 -4.55 -7.96 -23.23
N THR A 161 -5.57 -8.44 -22.52
CA THR A 161 -5.42 -9.06 -21.21
C THR A 161 -5.53 -10.57 -21.33
N CYS A 162 -4.68 -11.31 -20.62
CA CYS A 162 -4.74 -12.76 -20.50
C CYS A 162 -5.01 -13.14 -19.05
N SER A 163 -5.99 -14.02 -18.85
CA SER A 163 -6.27 -14.56 -17.53
C SER A 163 -5.25 -15.63 -17.15
N VAL A 164 -4.79 -15.56 -15.91
CA VAL A 164 -3.83 -16.49 -15.32
C VAL A 164 -4.51 -17.23 -14.19
N GLN A 165 -4.40 -18.55 -14.19
CA GLN A 165 -4.96 -19.41 -13.15
C GLN A 165 -3.96 -20.48 -12.77
N CYS A 166 -3.98 -20.92 -11.51
CA CYS A 166 -3.26 -22.12 -11.12
C CYS A 166 -4.01 -23.35 -11.63
N VAL A 167 -3.27 -24.38 -12.03
CA VAL A 167 -3.85 -25.68 -12.41
C VAL A 167 -4.59 -26.30 -11.22
N SER A 168 -4.05 -26.12 -10.01
CA SER A 168 -4.68 -26.58 -8.77
C SER A 168 -5.69 -25.53 -8.27
N TYR A 169 -6.91 -25.97 -7.95
CA TYR A 169 -8.02 -25.10 -7.56
C TYR A 169 -7.85 -24.48 -6.17
N ASP A 170 -7.11 -25.15 -5.29
CA ASP A 170 -6.74 -24.72 -3.94
C ASP A 170 -5.55 -23.75 -3.93
N ARG A 171 -5.10 -23.29 -5.11
CA ARG A 171 -3.99 -22.36 -5.26
C ARG A 171 -4.40 -21.13 -6.05
N ILE A 172 -3.69 -20.03 -5.80
CA ILE A 172 -3.89 -18.75 -6.47
C ILE A 172 -2.57 -18.23 -7.05
N PRO A 173 -2.62 -17.58 -8.23
CA PRO A 173 -1.45 -16.96 -8.83
C PRO A 173 -1.05 -15.68 -8.06
N VAL A 174 0.21 -15.60 -7.67
CA VAL A 174 0.80 -14.45 -6.98
C VAL A 174 2.12 -14.05 -7.63
N LEU A 175 2.49 -12.78 -7.52
CA LEU A 175 3.83 -12.34 -7.92
C LEU A 175 4.85 -12.75 -6.88
N SER A 176 5.88 -13.45 -7.32
CA SER A 176 7.05 -13.72 -6.50
C SER A 176 7.72 -12.39 -6.09
N ALA A 177 8.05 -12.28 -4.82
CA ALA A 177 8.88 -11.18 -4.34
C ALA A 177 10.27 -11.31 -4.99
N ALA A 178 10.83 -10.19 -5.46
CA ALA A 178 12.18 -10.16 -6.01
C ALA A 178 13.18 -10.79 -5.01
N PRO A 179 14.21 -11.54 -5.47
CA PRO A 179 15.10 -12.34 -4.62
C PRO A 179 15.93 -11.57 -3.57
N ASN A 180 15.78 -10.24 -3.48
CA ASN A 180 16.49 -9.35 -2.54
C ASN A 180 15.55 -8.62 -1.56
N GLN A 181 14.33 -9.11 -1.30
CA GLN A 181 13.56 -8.67 -0.14
C GLN A 181 13.85 -9.55 1.06
N ASP A 182 14.70 -9.02 1.92
CA ASP A 182 14.96 -9.47 3.28
C ASP A 182 13.62 -9.82 3.98
N THR A 183 13.44 -11.09 4.35
CA THR A 183 12.23 -11.71 4.90
C THR A 183 11.83 -11.17 6.29
N GLN A 184 12.35 -10.01 6.69
CA GLN A 184 12.10 -9.37 7.97
C GLN A 184 11.14 -8.17 7.88
N GLY A 185 10.32 -8.11 6.82
CA GLY A 185 9.31 -7.06 6.68
C GLY A 185 8.22 -7.45 5.70
N GLY A 186 7.20 -8.16 6.17
CA GLY A 186 5.92 -8.35 5.50
C GLY A 186 5.97 -9.08 4.15
N ASP A 187 5.30 -10.22 4.06
CA ASP A 187 4.97 -10.78 2.75
C ASP A 187 4.25 -9.68 1.93
N SER A 188 4.82 -9.29 0.79
CA SER A 188 4.32 -8.24 -0.09
C SER A 188 3.84 -8.81 -1.43
N ARG A 189 3.68 -10.13 -1.52
CA ARG A 189 3.25 -10.84 -2.73
C ARG A 189 1.77 -10.55 -2.99
N GLU A 190 1.48 -9.83 -4.06
CA GLU A 190 0.11 -9.53 -4.48
C GLU A 190 -0.46 -10.65 -5.36
N ARG A 191 -1.77 -10.92 -5.23
CA ARG A 191 -2.52 -11.82 -6.12
C ARG A 191 -2.62 -11.22 -7.52
N ILE A 192 -2.37 -12.03 -8.56
CA ILE A 192 -2.45 -11.61 -9.96
C ILE A 192 -3.27 -12.61 -10.79
N ASP A 193 -4.47 -12.21 -11.18
CA ASP A 193 -5.33 -13.02 -12.04
C ASP A 193 -5.23 -12.65 -13.53
N LEU A 194 -4.57 -11.53 -13.85
CA LEU A 194 -4.52 -10.94 -15.18
C LEU A 194 -3.12 -10.41 -15.51
N VAL A 195 -2.63 -10.77 -16.69
CA VAL A 195 -1.46 -10.15 -17.32
C VAL A 195 -1.88 -9.37 -18.55
N THR A 196 -1.22 -8.25 -18.82
CA THR A 196 -1.54 -7.37 -19.96
C THR A 196 -0.38 -7.34 -20.94
N CYS A 197 -0.66 -7.43 -22.23
CA CYS A 197 0.30 -7.19 -23.28
C CYS A 197 0.64 -5.68 -23.33
N ILE A 198 1.87 -5.31 -22.99
CA ILE A 198 2.30 -3.91 -22.89
C ILE A 198 2.94 -3.40 -24.18
N SER A 199 3.20 -2.09 -24.24
CA SER A 199 3.77 -1.43 -25.41
C SER A 199 5.11 -2.00 -25.92
N SER A 200 5.89 -2.65 -25.06
CA SER A 200 7.13 -3.35 -25.41
C SER A 200 6.91 -4.76 -25.95
N GLN A 201 5.67 -5.15 -26.24
CA GLN A 201 5.28 -6.50 -26.73
C GLN A 201 5.68 -7.61 -25.74
N GLN A 202 5.58 -7.30 -24.45
CA GLN A 202 5.82 -8.22 -23.35
C GLN A 202 4.57 -8.34 -22.49
N TRP A 203 4.42 -9.44 -21.77
CA TRP A 203 3.37 -9.60 -20.77
C TRP A 203 3.81 -8.94 -19.47
N PHE A 204 2.95 -8.09 -18.92
CA PHE A 204 3.14 -7.46 -17.61
C PHE A 204 1.99 -7.81 -16.65
N PRO A 205 2.29 -8.19 -15.40
CA PRO A 205 3.63 -8.50 -14.90
C PRO A 205 4.25 -9.69 -15.66
N ALA A 206 5.57 -9.85 -15.55
CA ALA A 206 6.26 -10.90 -16.29
C ALA A 206 5.78 -12.28 -15.81
N VAL A 207 5.36 -13.13 -16.76
CA VAL A 207 4.80 -14.45 -16.44
C VAL A 207 5.78 -15.38 -15.71
N ALA A 208 7.09 -15.15 -15.90
CA ALA A 208 8.14 -15.90 -15.22
C ALA A 208 8.20 -15.62 -13.71
N ASP A 209 7.65 -14.49 -13.27
CA ASP A 209 7.65 -14.08 -11.87
C ASP A 209 6.38 -14.55 -11.13
N ILE A 210 5.46 -15.26 -11.81
CA ILE A 210 4.20 -15.73 -11.22
C ILE A 210 4.39 -17.11 -10.60
N GLN A 211 3.95 -17.27 -9.36
CA GLN A 211 3.96 -18.53 -8.62
C GLN A 211 2.56 -18.85 -8.10
N CYS A 212 2.28 -20.14 -7.90
CA CYS A 212 1.04 -20.60 -7.27
C CYS A 212 1.26 -20.83 -5.78
N LEU A 213 0.61 -20.01 -4.96
CA LEU A 213 0.54 -20.18 -3.50
C LEU A 213 -0.83 -20.68 -3.08
N ASP A 214 -0.95 -21.12 -1.84
CA ASP A 214 -2.19 -21.67 -1.31
C ASP A 214 -3.26 -20.56 -1.23
N ARG A 215 -4.49 -20.95 -1.57
CA ARG A 215 -5.65 -20.05 -1.59
C ARG A 215 -6.00 -19.61 -0.17
N CYS A 216 -6.41 -18.35 -0.05
CA CYS A 216 -6.96 -17.80 1.18
C CYS A 216 -8.25 -18.52 1.59
N GLN A 217 -8.42 -18.77 2.88
CA GLN A 217 -9.64 -19.36 3.43
C GLN A 217 -10.66 -18.24 3.62
N GLU A 218 -11.53 -18.05 2.62
CA GLU A 218 -12.48 -16.93 2.55
C GLU A 218 -13.41 -16.85 3.77
N GLU A 219 -13.72 -18.00 4.39
CA GLU A 219 -14.57 -18.08 5.59
C GLU A 219 -13.91 -17.56 6.87
N PHE A 220 -12.59 -17.41 6.87
CA PHE A 220 -11.82 -16.88 8.00
C PHE A 220 -11.23 -15.49 7.68
N THR A 221 -11.46 -14.95 6.48
CA THR A 221 -10.97 -13.61 6.14
C THR A 221 -11.85 -12.53 6.76
N SER A 222 -11.24 -11.58 7.48
CA SER A 222 -11.96 -10.46 8.10
C SER A 222 -13.02 -10.91 9.12
N ASP A 223 -12.77 -12.01 9.84
CA ASP A 223 -13.71 -12.61 10.80
C ASP A 223 -13.49 -12.13 12.26
N GLY A 224 -12.49 -11.29 12.48
CA GLY A 224 -12.08 -10.73 13.77
C GLY A 224 -11.05 -11.57 14.53
N TYR A 225 -10.58 -12.68 13.96
CA TYR A 225 -9.42 -13.42 14.38
C TYR A 225 -8.27 -13.21 13.41
N CYS A 226 -7.04 -13.31 13.90
CA CYS A 226 -5.86 -13.31 13.06
C CYS A 226 -5.51 -14.75 12.72
N ASP A 227 -5.97 -15.21 11.58
CA ASP A 227 -5.73 -16.54 11.04
C ASP A 227 -4.35 -16.60 10.38
N ALA A 228 -3.46 -17.38 11.00
CA ALA A 228 -2.10 -17.60 10.51
C ALA A 228 -2.03 -17.96 9.01
N VAL A 229 -3.03 -18.71 8.53
CA VAL A 229 -3.13 -19.17 7.12
C VAL A 229 -3.47 -18.05 6.14
N ASN A 230 -4.11 -16.97 6.63
CA ASN A 230 -4.52 -15.82 5.83
C ASN A 230 -3.65 -14.58 6.10
N ASN A 231 -2.69 -14.64 7.02
CA ASN A 231 -1.80 -13.52 7.36
C ASN A 231 -0.68 -13.28 6.32
N HIS A 232 -1.08 -13.12 5.05
CA HIS A 232 -0.20 -12.89 3.90
C HIS A 232 -0.74 -11.73 3.04
N ALA A 233 0.11 -11.04 2.29
CA ALA A 233 -0.33 -9.94 1.40
C ALA A 233 -1.38 -10.37 0.38
N HIS A 234 -1.26 -11.56 -0.21
CA HIS A 234 -2.24 -12.05 -1.20
C HIS A 234 -3.60 -12.37 -0.58
N CYS A 235 -3.67 -12.46 0.75
CA CYS A 235 -4.87 -12.59 1.56
C CYS A 235 -5.16 -11.32 2.38
N GLN A 236 -4.53 -10.20 2.03
CA GLN A 236 -4.72 -8.89 2.67
C GLN A 236 -4.50 -8.90 4.19
N TRP A 237 -3.55 -9.69 4.67
CA TRP A 237 -3.25 -9.86 6.11
C TRP A 237 -4.51 -10.22 6.90
N ASP A 238 -5.21 -11.23 6.39
CA ASP A 238 -6.48 -11.72 6.91
C ASP A 238 -7.58 -10.67 6.95
N GLY A 239 -7.66 -9.88 5.87
CA GLY A 239 -8.57 -8.72 5.79
C GLY A 239 -8.21 -7.58 6.77
N GLY A 240 -7.05 -7.65 7.44
CA GLY A 240 -6.57 -6.67 8.40
C GLY A 240 -6.66 -7.12 9.87
N ASP A 241 -7.06 -8.35 10.18
CA ASP A 241 -7.29 -8.78 11.55
C ASP A 241 -6.00 -9.04 12.36
N CYS A 242 -4.86 -9.14 11.67
CA CYS A 242 -3.57 -9.45 12.27
C CYS A 242 -2.77 -8.26 12.81
N CYS A 243 -3.29 -7.03 12.68
CA CYS A 243 -2.59 -5.82 13.08
C CYS A 243 -3.48 -4.92 13.96
N PRO A 244 -3.05 -4.49 15.17
CA PRO A 244 -3.86 -3.64 16.05
C PRO A 244 -4.39 -2.34 15.44
N SER A 245 -3.73 -1.82 14.39
CA SER A 245 -4.18 -0.60 13.72
C SER A 245 -5.20 -0.82 12.59
N THR A 246 -5.39 -2.06 12.15
CA THR A 246 -6.28 -2.40 11.03
C THR A 246 -7.47 -3.26 11.47
N VAL A 247 -7.33 -4.07 12.52
CA VAL A 247 -8.41 -4.89 13.08
C VAL A 247 -9.48 -4.03 13.74
N ASP A 248 -10.75 -4.43 13.61
CA ASP A 248 -11.84 -3.74 14.31
C ASP A 248 -11.67 -3.86 15.84
N GLY A 249 -11.92 -2.76 16.55
CA GLY A 249 -11.70 -2.67 17.99
C GLY A 249 -10.22 -2.65 18.44
N GLY A 250 -9.25 -2.80 17.53
CA GLY A 250 -7.83 -2.64 17.79
C GLY A 250 -7.18 -3.70 18.69
N VAL A 251 -7.82 -4.86 18.86
CA VAL A 251 -7.32 -5.98 19.65
C VAL A 251 -7.20 -7.21 18.75
N VAL A 252 -5.97 -7.65 18.49
CA VAL A 252 -5.69 -8.84 17.69
C VAL A 252 -6.01 -10.11 18.49
N ARG A 253 -6.76 -11.03 17.88
CA ARG A 253 -7.12 -12.32 18.47
C ARG A 253 -6.48 -13.45 17.65
N PRO A 254 -5.33 -14.00 18.05
CA PRO A 254 -4.63 -14.99 17.23
C PRO A 254 -5.45 -16.29 17.08
N PHE A 255 -5.45 -16.85 15.87
CA PHE A 255 -5.95 -18.18 15.58
C PHE A 255 -4.88 -19.01 14.83
N PRO A 256 -4.50 -20.19 15.36
CA PRO A 256 -4.92 -20.78 16.64
C PRO A 256 -4.50 -19.94 17.85
N SER A 257 -5.14 -20.11 19.00
CA SER A 257 -4.91 -19.25 20.20
C SER A 257 -3.48 -19.21 20.74
N GLN A 258 -2.63 -20.18 20.35
CA GLN A 258 -1.22 -20.26 20.71
C GLN A 258 -0.29 -19.84 19.57
N CYS A 259 -0.83 -19.26 18.50
CA CYS A 259 -0.07 -18.74 17.38
C CYS A 259 0.83 -17.61 17.86
N THR A 260 2.10 -17.66 17.47
CA THR A 260 3.12 -16.69 17.91
C THR A 260 3.66 -15.94 16.72
N HIS A 261 4.52 -16.55 15.93
CA HIS A 261 5.23 -15.89 14.84
C HIS A 261 4.33 -15.62 13.63
N GLU A 262 3.48 -16.57 13.28
CA GLU A 262 2.62 -16.53 12.10
C GLU A 262 1.45 -15.54 12.24
N CYS A 263 1.07 -15.19 13.47
CA CYS A 263 0.01 -14.22 13.76
C CYS A 263 0.57 -12.86 14.19
N THR A 264 1.85 -12.60 13.95
CA THR A 264 2.41 -11.26 14.16
C THR A 264 1.90 -10.30 13.10
N CYS A 265 1.80 -9.02 13.47
CA CYS A 265 1.46 -7.98 12.51
C CYS A 265 2.58 -7.82 11.47
N VAL A 266 2.31 -8.28 10.25
CA VAL A 266 3.25 -8.21 9.12
C VAL A 266 2.77 -7.28 8.00
N ASP A 267 1.62 -6.63 8.15
CA ASP A 267 1.14 -5.60 7.22
C ASP A 267 2.13 -4.41 7.21
N PRO A 268 2.81 -4.12 6.09
CA PRO A 268 3.75 -3.01 5.99
C PRO A 268 3.06 -1.63 6.05
N THR A 269 1.75 -1.60 5.80
CA THR A 269 0.91 -0.41 5.86
C THR A 269 0.28 -0.18 7.23
N ALA A 270 0.31 -1.15 8.15
CA ALA A 270 -0.10 -0.97 9.53
C ALA A 270 0.74 0.07 10.27
N GLU A 271 0.12 0.84 11.17
CA GLU A 271 0.75 2.00 11.83
C GLU A 271 2.00 1.62 12.64
N GLU A 272 1.97 0.46 13.30
CA GLU A 272 3.07 -0.15 14.05
C GLU A 272 4.29 -0.47 13.17
N ASN A 273 4.06 -0.80 11.90
CA ASN A 273 5.12 -1.16 10.95
C ASN A 273 5.62 0.05 10.12
N ARG A 274 4.84 1.13 9.99
CA ARG A 274 5.24 2.36 9.27
C ARG A 274 6.51 3.02 9.86
N ARG A 275 6.79 2.86 11.16
CA ARG A 275 7.99 3.46 11.82
C ARG A 275 9.29 2.70 11.53
N ARG A 276 9.24 1.38 11.35
CA ARG A 276 10.42 0.54 11.05
C ARG A 276 11.01 0.84 9.67
N ASN A 277 10.16 1.17 8.69
CA ASN A 277 10.58 1.52 7.33
C ASN A 277 11.30 2.87 7.19
N ARG A 278 11.18 3.78 8.19
CA ARG A 278 11.91 5.07 8.20
C ARG A 278 13.37 4.93 8.63
N VAL A 279 13.66 4.05 9.60
CA VAL A 279 15.03 3.83 10.09
C VAL A 279 15.89 3.14 9.02
N ARG A 280 15.31 2.21 8.26
CA ARG A 280 16.02 1.50 7.17
C ARG A 280 16.42 2.40 6.00
N ARG A 281 15.68 3.49 5.71
CA ARG A 281 16.07 4.47 4.67
C ARG A 281 17.22 5.39 5.07
N HIS A 282 17.50 5.56 6.37
CA HIS A 282 18.65 6.36 6.82
C HIS A 282 19.94 5.53 6.99
N HIS A 283 19.85 4.24 7.27
CA HIS A 283 21.05 3.40 7.34
C HIS A 283 21.60 2.91 5.98
N GLY A 284 20.89 3.16 4.88
CA GLY A 284 21.37 2.88 3.52
C GLY A 284 22.19 4.01 2.87
N ALA A 285 22.41 5.14 3.56
CA ALA A 285 23.04 6.33 2.97
C ALA A 285 24.40 6.73 3.60
N ASP A 286 24.93 5.97 4.57
CA ASP A 286 26.19 6.30 5.24
C ASP A 286 27.20 5.16 5.20
N HIS A 287 27.78 4.88 4.03
CA HIS A 287 29.14 4.35 3.93
C HIS A 287 29.78 4.72 2.58
N VAL A 288 30.07 6.01 2.40
CA VAL A 288 31.18 6.45 1.55
C VAL A 288 32.27 6.96 2.48
N ARG A 289 33.30 6.13 2.73
CA ARG A 289 34.52 6.59 3.40
C ARG A 289 35.21 7.60 2.48
N PRO A 290 35.60 8.79 2.97
CA PRO A 290 36.49 9.66 2.21
C PRO A 290 37.89 9.05 2.20
N LEU A 291 38.45 8.89 1.00
CA LEU A 291 39.89 8.70 0.80
C LEU A 291 40.60 9.92 1.40
N ARG A 292 41.40 9.69 2.46
CA ARG A 292 42.37 10.68 2.93
C ARG A 292 43.54 10.66 1.96
N ASN A 293 43.70 11.76 1.22
CA ASN A 293 44.97 12.15 0.63
C ASN A 293 45.88 12.67 1.76
N VAL A 294 46.97 11.95 2.03
CA VAL A 294 48.29 12.51 2.41
C VAL A 294 49.34 11.61 1.76
#